data_AF-A0A1G4A1C6-F1
#
_entry.id   AF-A0A1G4A1C6-F1
#
_cell.length_a   1.000
_cell.length_b   1.000
_cell.length_c   1.000
_cell.angle_alpha   90.00
_cell.angle_beta   90.00
_cell.angle_gamma   90.00
#
_symmetry.space_group_name_H-M   'P 1'
#
loop_
_entity.id
_entity.type
_entity.pdbx_description
1 polymer ?
#
loop_
_entity_poly.entity_id
_entity_poly.type
_entity_poly.pdbx_seq_one_letter_code
_entity_poly.pdbx_strand_id
1 'polypeptide(L)'
;MNLLFKLAAAALLHALFFACYPDTGPFGNYYLGISLLVWAGFLAFVSTGARLVRFFSGAAGALISLAAFAVMGLALAATMPQADKVSVLEKLQAGKYPDRSDLDRGLERFGIDLDKELKHGEKELRKQAAEAVQNAQKELK
;
A
#
# COMPACT_ATOMS: atom_id res chain seq x y z
N MET A 1 -15.32 4.69 10.89
CA MET A 1 -14.20 5.12 10.03
C MET A 1 -14.74 5.99 8.93
N ASN A 2 -14.14 7.16 8.67
CA ASN A 2 -14.56 8.06 7.60
C ASN A 2 -14.36 7.40 6.23
N LEU A 3 -15.22 7.70 5.26
CA LEU A 3 -15.12 7.18 3.88
C LEU A 3 -13.78 7.58 3.25
N LEU A 4 -13.34 8.82 3.44
CA LEU A 4 -12.04 9.30 2.93
C LEU A 4 -10.89 8.42 3.40
N PHE A 5 -10.89 8.03 4.68
CA PHE A 5 -9.86 7.13 5.21
C PHE A 5 -9.94 5.74 4.56
N LYS A 6 -11.15 5.21 4.32
CA LYS A 6 -11.32 3.92 3.62
C LYS A 6 -10.80 3.98 2.18
N LEU A 7 -11.06 5.08 1.47
CA LEU A 7 -10.57 5.29 0.11
C LEU A 7 -9.05 5.41 0.08
N ALA A 8 -8.46 6.15 1.03
CA ALA A 8 -7.00 6.23 1.18
C ALA A 8 -6.39 4.86 1.48
N ALA A 9 -6.98 4.08 2.39
CA ALA A 9 -6.54 2.72 2.70
C ALA A 9 -6.65 1.78 1.48
N ALA A 10 -7.72 1.91 0.68
CA ALA A 10 -7.86 1.15 -0.56
C ALA A 10 -6.77 1.53 -1.57
N ALA A 11 -6.52 2.82 -1.76
CA ALA A 11 -5.46 3.30 -2.64
C ALA A 11 -4.08 2.80 -2.21
N LEU A 12 -3.78 2.85 -0.90
CA LEU A 12 -2.54 2.32 -0.34
C LEU A 12 -2.42 0.81 -0.55
N LEU A 13 -3.52 0.05 -0.38
CA LEU A 13 -3.50 -1.39 -0.63
C LEU A 13 -3.18 -1.69 -2.10
N HIS A 14 -3.81 -0.97 -3.05
CA HIS A 14 -3.50 -1.15 -4.47
C HIS A 14 -2.05 -0.77 -4.79
N ALA A 15 -1.56 0.34 -4.24
CA ALA A 15 -0.19 0.78 -4.41
C ALA A 15 0.80 -0.25 -3.86
N LEU A 16 0.50 -0.85 -2.70
CA LEU A 16 1.31 -1.91 -2.10
C LEU A 16 1.41 -3.13 -3.04
N PHE A 17 0.29 -3.60 -3.59
CA PHE A 17 0.29 -4.70 -4.55
C PHE A 17 1.12 -4.35 -5.80
N PHE A 18 0.98 -3.13 -6.34
CA PHE A 18 1.72 -2.66 -7.50
C PHE A 18 3.21 -2.46 -7.26
N ALA A 19 3.59 -2.07 -6.06
CA ALA A 19 4.98 -1.95 -5.64
C ALA A 19 5.61 -3.34 -5.39
N CYS A 20 4.88 -4.26 -4.77
CA CYS A 20 5.38 -5.60 -4.48
C CYS A 20 5.43 -6.51 -5.72
N TYR A 21 4.48 -6.39 -6.64
CA TYR A 21 4.39 -7.27 -7.81
C TYR A 21 4.44 -6.43 -9.11
N PRO A 22 5.62 -5.87 -9.44
CA PRO A 22 5.75 -4.83 -10.47
C PRO A 22 5.50 -5.34 -11.89
N ASP A 23 5.61 -6.65 -12.14
CA ASP A 23 5.58 -7.27 -13.46
C ASP A 23 4.15 -7.39 -14.02
N THR A 24 3.40 -6.29 -14.07
CA THR A 24 1.96 -6.26 -14.44
C THR A 24 1.67 -6.31 -15.94
N GLY A 25 2.70 -6.16 -16.77
CA GLY A 25 2.54 -6.01 -18.22
C GLY A 25 1.82 -4.72 -18.64
N PRO A 26 1.41 -4.61 -19.93
CA PRO A 26 0.88 -3.37 -20.50
C PRO A 26 -0.48 -2.94 -19.92
N PHE A 27 -1.24 -3.90 -19.39
CA PHE A 27 -2.57 -3.64 -18.83
C PHE A 27 -2.55 -3.23 -17.35
N GLY A 28 -1.39 -3.24 -16.69
CA GLY A 28 -1.28 -2.94 -15.26
C GLY A 28 -1.87 -1.59 -14.86
N ASN A 29 -1.51 -0.51 -15.55
CA ASN A 29 -1.98 0.83 -15.17
C ASN A 29 -3.49 1.00 -15.41
N TYR A 30 -4.04 0.39 -16.47
CA TYR A 30 -5.49 0.37 -16.71
C TYR A 30 -6.23 -0.40 -15.63
N TYR A 31 -5.71 -1.56 -15.24
CA TYR A 31 -6.24 -2.34 -14.12
C TYR A 31 -6.23 -1.52 -12.83
N LEU A 32 -5.13 -0.82 -12.52
CA LEU A 32 -5.02 0.00 -11.31
C LEU A 32 -6.14 1.05 -11.25
N GLY A 33 -6.32 1.82 -12.33
CA GLY A 33 -7.35 2.87 -12.38
C GLY A 33 -8.76 2.31 -12.28
N ILE A 34 -9.08 1.27 -13.05
CA ILE A 34 -10.42 0.66 -13.06
C ILE A 34 -10.71 -0.02 -11.71
N SER A 35 -9.76 -0.79 -11.18
CA SER A 35 -9.91 -1.48 -9.90
C SER A 35 -10.12 -0.49 -8.75
N LEU A 36 -9.36 0.61 -8.72
CA LEU A 36 -9.55 1.68 -7.74
C LEU A 36 -10.95 2.29 -7.81
N LEU A 37 -11.48 2.56 -9.01
CA LEU A 37 -12.83 3.09 -9.18
C LEU A 37 -13.90 2.10 -8.72
N VAL A 38 -13.77 0.83 -9.08
CA VAL A 38 -14.69 -0.24 -8.66
C VAL A 38 -14.70 -0.36 -7.14
N TRP A 39 -13.53 -0.42 -6.51
CA TRP A 39 -13.41 -0.54 -5.07
C TRP A 39 -13.82 0.72 -4.32
N ALA A 40 -13.62 1.91 -4.89
CA ALA A 40 -14.13 3.16 -4.33
C ALA A 40 -15.67 3.16 -4.29
N GLY A 41 -16.31 2.76 -5.40
CA GLY A 41 -17.76 2.62 -5.49
C GLY A 41 -18.29 1.58 -4.49
N PHE A 42 -17.67 0.40 -4.46
CA PHE A 42 -18.01 -0.66 -3.51
C PHE A 42 -17.88 -0.20 -2.04
N LEU A 43 -16.78 0.47 -1.68
CA LEU A 43 -16.57 0.97 -0.32
C LEU A 43 -17.55 2.07 0.06
N ALA A 44 -17.95 2.93 -0.88
CA ALA A 44 -19.01 3.91 -0.66
C ALA A 44 -20.34 3.21 -0.35
N PHE A 45 -20.71 2.21 -1.16
CA PHE A 45 -21.92 1.40 -0.95
C PHE A 45 -21.92 0.67 0.40
N VAL A 46 -20.85 -0.09 0.69
CA VAL A 46 -20.68 -0.80 1.96
C VAL A 46 -20.66 0.16 3.14
N SER A 47 -20.11 1.36 2.99
CA SER A 47 -20.10 2.35 4.07
C SER A 47 -21.49 2.88 4.40
N THR A 48 -22.38 2.98 3.42
CA THR A 48 -23.79 3.32 3.66
C THR A 48 -24.49 2.20 4.44
N GLY A 49 -24.34 0.95 4.02
CA GLY A 49 -24.91 -0.20 4.74
C GLY A 49 -24.32 -0.38 6.14
N ALA A 50 -23.01 -0.19 6.29
CA ALA A 50 -22.32 -0.32 7.58
C ALA A 50 -22.73 0.76 8.59
N ARG A 51 -23.15 1.96 8.15
CA ARG A 51 -23.70 2.98 9.06
C ARG A 51 -25.02 2.53 9.70
N LEU A 52 -25.89 1.88 8.93
CA LEU A 52 -27.13 1.29 9.43
C LEU A 52 -26.84 0.18 10.45
N VAL A 53 -25.89 -0.71 10.16
CA VAL A 53 -25.51 -1.80 11.08
C VAL A 53 -24.80 -1.27 12.34
N ARG A 54 -23.98 -0.23 12.21
CA ARG A 54 -23.25 0.38 13.34
C ARG A 54 -24.17 1.03 14.36
N PHE A 55 -25.39 1.42 13.97
CA PHE A 55 -26.44 1.87 14.88
C PHE A 55 -26.83 0.79 15.90
N PHE A 56 -26.77 -0.50 15.51
CA PHE A 56 -27.09 -1.63 16.38
C PHE A 56 -25.85 -2.20 17.08
N SER A 57 -24.68 -2.21 16.42
CA SER A 57 -23.42 -2.66 17.03
C SER A 57 -22.19 -2.03 16.38
N GLY A 58 -21.40 -1.31 17.19
CA GLY A 58 -20.13 -0.71 16.78
C GLY A 58 -19.10 -1.71 16.26
N ALA A 59 -19.04 -2.89 16.89
CA ALA A 59 -18.10 -3.97 16.55
C ALA A 59 -18.47 -4.65 15.22
N ALA A 60 -19.76 -4.88 14.96
CA ALA A 60 -20.23 -5.45 13.71
C ALA A 60 -19.85 -4.58 12.50
N GLY A 61 -20.00 -3.25 12.62
CA GLY A 61 -19.58 -2.34 11.56
C GLY A 61 -18.07 -2.32 11.28
N ALA A 62 -17.25 -2.60 12.29
CA ALA A 62 -15.80 -2.73 12.15
C ALA A 62 -15.43 -4.05 11.43
N LEU A 63 -16.04 -5.16 11.83
CA LEU A 63 -15.85 -6.47 11.18
C LEU A 63 -16.24 -6.44 9.70
N ILE A 64 -17.36 -5.80 9.34
CA ILE A 64 -17.76 -5.65 7.93
C ILE A 64 -16.71 -4.87 7.15
N SER A 65 -16.15 -3.80 7.73
CA SER A 65 -15.11 -3.02 7.06
C SER A 65 -13.83 -3.84 6.88
N LEU A 66 -13.42 -4.60 7.88
CA LEU A 66 -12.26 -5.48 7.80
C LEU A 66 -12.45 -6.58 6.74
N ALA A 67 -13.62 -7.22 6.71
CA ALA A 67 -13.97 -8.21 5.70
C ALA A 67 -13.93 -7.62 4.29
N ALA A 68 -14.44 -6.40 4.09
CA ALA A 68 -14.36 -5.71 2.80
C ALA A 68 -12.92 -5.52 2.33
N PHE A 69 -11.99 -5.14 3.21
CA PHE A 69 -10.57 -5.03 2.86
C PHE A 69 -9.90 -6.38 2.62
N ALA A 70 -10.27 -7.42 3.37
CA ALA A 70 -9.76 -8.77 3.14
C ALA A 70 -10.19 -9.31 1.76
N VAL A 71 -11.47 -9.13 1.39
CA VAL A 71 -11.96 -9.49 0.06
C VAL A 71 -11.28 -8.66 -1.03
N MET A 72 -11.04 -7.36 -0.79
CA MET A 72 -10.27 -6.53 -1.71
C MET A 72 -8.86 -7.07 -1.92
N GLY A 73 -8.12 -7.37 -0.85
CA GLY A 73 -6.77 -7.93 -0.95
C GLY A 73 -6.73 -9.26 -1.71
N LEU A 74 -7.68 -10.16 -1.43
CA LEU A 74 -7.80 -11.44 -2.14
C LEU A 74 -8.14 -11.25 -3.63
N ALA A 75 -9.07 -10.34 -3.94
CA ALA A 75 -9.45 -10.03 -5.30
C ALA A 75 -8.28 -9.42 -6.08
N LEU A 76 -7.52 -8.50 -5.47
CA LEU A 76 -6.30 -7.95 -6.06
C LEU A 76 -5.28 -9.06 -6.32
N ALA A 77 -5.01 -9.91 -5.33
CA ALA A 77 -4.09 -11.02 -5.47
C ALA A 77 -4.49 -11.98 -6.60
N ALA A 78 -5.79 -12.25 -6.76
CA ALA A 78 -6.30 -13.18 -7.76
C ALA A 78 -6.41 -12.58 -9.17
N THR A 79 -6.67 -11.27 -9.30
CA THR A 79 -7.07 -10.66 -10.59
C THR A 79 -6.09 -9.64 -11.14
N MET A 80 -5.12 -9.19 -10.35
CA MET A 80 -4.09 -8.27 -10.81
C MET A 80 -3.30 -8.91 -11.97
N PRO A 81 -3.20 -8.24 -13.13
CA PRO A 81 -2.51 -8.80 -14.28
C PRO A 81 -1.03 -8.98 -13.93
N GLN A 82 -0.44 -10.08 -14.41
CA GLN A 82 0.96 -10.39 -14.29
C GLN A 82 1.48 -10.89 -15.64
N ALA A 83 2.67 -10.45 -16.04
CA ALA A 83 3.26 -10.73 -17.35
C ALA A 83 3.57 -12.21 -17.57
N ASP A 84 3.87 -12.93 -16.50
CA ASP A 84 4.11 -14.38 -16.47
C ASP A 84 2.82 -15.21 -16.47
N LYS A 85 1.64 -14.55 -16.47
CA LYS A 85 0.30 -15.18 -16.39
C LYS A 85 0.07 -15.99 -15.11
N VAL A 86 0.90 -15.80 -14.08
CA VAL A 86 0.71 -16.39 -12.76
C VAL A 86 0.18 -15.31 -11.83
N SER A 87 -0.97 -15.56 -11.22
CA SER A 87 -1.59 -14.58 -10.32
C SER A 87 -0.71 -14.32 -9.08
N VAL A 88 -0.86 -13.13 -8.49
CA VAL A 88 -0.17 -12.81 -7.24
C VAL A 88 -0.57 -13.78 -6.11
N LEU A 89 -1.83 -14.24 -6.12
CA LEU A 89 -2.32 -15.24 -5.17
C LEU A 89 -1.56 -16.57 -5.30
N GLU A 90 -1.35 -17.06 -6.52
CA GLU A 90 -0.57 -18.28 -6.76
C GLU A 90 0.91 -18.10 -6.35
N LYS A 91 1.49 -16.92 -6.60
CA LYS A 91 2.86 -16.59 -6.14
C LYS A 91 2.97 -16.66 -4.62
N LEU A 92 2.03 -16.03 -3.92
CA LEU A 92 1.96 -16.05 -2.45
C LEU A 92 1.78 -17.48 -1.91
N GLN A 93 0.91 -18.29 -2.51
CA GLN A 93 0.70 -19.69 -2.14
C GLN A 93 1.95 -20.55 -2.39
N ALA A 94 2.72 -20.23 -3.43
CA ALA A 94 4.00 -20.86 -3.71
C ALA A 94 5.17 -20.33 -2.86
N GLY A 95 4.91 -19.44 -1.89
CA GLY A 95 5.94 -18.84 -1.04
C GLY A 95 6.87 -17.85 -1.77
N LYS A 96 6.45 -17.36 -2.95
CA LYS A 96 7.18 -16.35 -3.72
C LYS A 96 6.75 -14.97 -3.27
N TYR A 97 7.49 -14.44 -2.30
CA TYR A 97 7.33 -13.09 -1.80
C TYR A 97 8.20 -12.10 -2.58
N PRO A 98 7.81 -10.81 -2.65
CA PRO A 98 8.61 -9.79 -3.31
C PRO A 98 9.98 -9.66 -2.63
N ASP A 99 11.02 -9.61 -3.44
CA ASP A 99 12.37 -9.29 -2.96
C ASP A 99 12.67 -7.79 -3.08
N ARG A 100 13.89 -7.38 -2.70
CA ARG A 100 14.31 -5.99 -2.80
C ARG A 100 14.26 -5.48 -4.23
N SER A 101 14.65 -6.29 -5.20
CA SER A 101 14.67 -5.91 -6.61
C SER A 101 13.25 -5.70 -7.15
N ASP A 102 12.28 -6.49 -6.69
CA ASP A 102 10.87 -6.28 -7.02
C ASP A 102 10.35 -4.96 -6.46
N LEU A 103 10.68 -4.66 -5.20
CA LEU A 103 10.29 -3.42 -4.55
C LEU A 103 10.91 -2.18 -5.20
N ASP A 104 12.20 -2.24 -5.55
CA ASP A 104 12.91 -1.15 -6.23
C ASP A 104 12.23 -0.86 -7.58
N ARG A 105 12.02 -1.90 -8.40
CA ARG A 105 11.31 -1.78 -9.70
C ARG A 105 9.88 -1.27 -9.53
N GLY A 106 9.18 -1.72 -8.49
CA GLY A 106 7.82 -1.29 -8.20
C GLY A 106 7.73 0.18 -7.79
N LEU A 107 8.66 0.64 -6.97
CA LEU A 107 8.73 2.03 -6.49
C LEU A 107 9.21 3.00 -7.58
N GLU A 108 10.06 2.55 -8.49
CA GLU A 108 10.43 3.32 -9.69
C GLU A 108 9.21 3.71 -10.53
N ARG A 109 8.16 2.86 -10.57
CA ARG A 109 6.89 3.18 -11.26
C ARG A 109 6.15 4.36 -10.63
N PHE A 110 6.42 4.65 -9.36
CA PHE A 110 5.89 5.80 -8.65
C PHE A 110 6.87 6.99 -8.64
N GLY A 111 7.99 6.87 -9.37
CA GLY A 111 9.05 7.89 -9.41
C GLY A 111 9.93 7.92 -8.16
N ILE A 112 9.91 6.86 -7.35
CA ILE A 112 10.69 6.75 -6.12
C ILE A 112 11.93 5.89 -6.40
N ASP A 113 13.11 6.49 -6.28
CA ASP A 113 14.41 5.80 -6.33
C ASP A 113 14.87 5.54 -4.89
N LEU A 114 14.67 4.31 -4.42
CA LEU A 114 14.99 3.89 -3.05
C LEU A 114 16.46 4.13 -2.69
N ASP A 115 17.38 3.84 -3.59
CA ASP A 115 18.81 3.97 -3.33
C ASP A 115 19.23 5.43 -3.20
N LYS A 116 18.64 6.31 -4.02
CA LYS A 116 18.87 7.75 -3.93
C LYS A 116 18.28 8.33 -2.64
N GLU A 117 17.06 7.94 -2.29
CA GLU A 117 16.37 8.39 -1.07
C GLU A 117 17.11 7.91 0.20
N LEU A 118 17.55 6.65 0.24
CA LEU A 118 18.31 6.10 1.36
C LEU A 118 19.65 6.81 1.54
N LYS A 119 20.39 7.07 0.44
CA LYS A 119 21.66 7.82 0.49
C LYS A 119 21.45 9.26 0.96
N HIS A 120 20.34 9.88 0.60
CA HIS A 120 20.00 11.22 1.08
C HIS A 120 19.68 11.21 2.57
N GLY A 121 18.84 10.26 3.01
CA GLY A 121 18.49 10.07 4.42
C GLY A 121 19.71 9.78 5.31
N GLU A 122 20.66 8.95 4.85
CA GLU A 122 21.89 8.67 5.59
C GLU A 122 22.75 9.94 5.77
N LYS A 123 22.89 10.74 4.70
CA LYS A 123 23.64 12.00 4.77
C LYS A 123 23.01 12.99 5.75
N GLU A 124 21.69 13.11 5.72
CA GLU A 124 20.95 14.01 6.61
C GLU A 124 21.04 13.55 8.07
N LEU A 125 20.91 12.25 8.35
CA LEU A 125 21.10 11.68 9.68
C LEU A 125 22.51 11.93 10.22
N ARG A 126 23.55 11.74 9.40
CA ARG A 126 24.94 12.04 9.78
C ARG A 126 25.14 13.52 10.11
N LYS A 127 24.50 14.41 9.35
CA LYS A 127 24.56 15.86 9.59
C LYS A 127 23.90 16.23 10.91
N GLN A 128 22.69 15.73 11.16
CA GLN A 128 21.96 15.96 12.41
C GLN A 128 22.71 15.41 13.63
N ALA A 129 23.33 14.23 13.50
CA ALA A 129 24.17 13.66 14.55
C ALA A 129 25.40 14.54 14.83
N ALA A 130 26.06 15.07 13.79
CA ALA A 130 27.21 15.96 13.95
C ALA A 130 26.82 17.30 14.62
N GLU A 131 25.67 17.88 14.24
CA GLU A 131 25.13 19.11 14.87
C GLU A 131 24.76 18.88 16.34
N ALA A 132 24.12 17.75 16.66
CA ALA A 132 23.79 17.38 18.03
C ALA A 132 25.03 17.21 18.92
N VAL A 133 26.09 16.56 18.41
CA VAL A 133 27.36 16.42 19.12
C VAL A 133 28.03 17.78 19.34
N GLN A 134 28.04 18.66 18.34
CA GLN A 134 28.60 20.01 18.49
C GLN A 134 27.83 20.85 19.51
N ASN A 135 26.51 20.76 19.54
CA ASN A 135 25.69 21.50 20.50
C ASN A 135 25.93 20.99 21.93
N ALA A 136 25.98 19.67 22.14
CA ALA A 136 26.31 19.10 23.44
C ALA A 136 27.72 19.51 23.93
N GLN A 137 28.71 19.60 23.03
CA GLN A 137 30.04 20.09 23.38
C GLN A 137 30.09 21.58 23.73
N LYS A 138 29.18 22.40 23.19
CA LYS A 138 29.06 23.81 23.53
C LYS A 138 28.38 24.03 24.88
N GLU A 139 27.40 23.19 25.23
CA GLU A 139 26.72 23.27 26.54
C GLU A 139 27.60 22.78 27.71
N LEU A 140 28.63 21.98 27.43
CA LEU A 140 29.59 21.49 28.42
C LEU A 140 30.79 22.43 28.66
N LYS A 141 30.90 23.53 27.90
CA LYS A 141 31.95 24.55 28.05
C LYS A 141 31.38 25.81 28.67
#